data_AF-A0A2U3PV20-F1
#
_entry.id   AF-A0A2U3PV20-F1
#
_cell.length_a   1.000
_cell.length_b   1.000
_cell.length_c   1.000
_cell.angle_alpha   90.00
_cell.angle_beta   90.00
_cell.angle_gamma   90.00
#
_symmetry.space_group_name_H-M   'P 1'
#
loop_
_entity.id
_entity.type
_entity.pdbx_description
1 polymer ?
#
loop_
_entity_poly.entity_id
_entity_poly.type
_entity_poly.pdbx_seq_one_letter_code
_entity_poly.pdbx_strand_id
1 'polypeptide(L)'
;MRRFHEFELYVGIAPNILSARLKKLVSAGIMRQVPLPEHSRRNEYVLTEKGRDFFPAYLALKKWGDGWLADRARPQVSFRERTAGDLVTTLGPEGPSFCPCGRHLPASGR
;
A
#
# COMPACT_ATOMS: atom_id res chain seq x y z
N MET A 1 13.77 -2.45 -2.99
CA MET A 1 13.11 -3.04 -4.17
C MET A 1 12.76 -1.95 -5.16
N ARG A 2 13.38 -1.95 -6.34
CA ARG A 2 13.21 -0.95 -7.40
C ARG A 2 13.27 -1.53 -8.81
N ARG A 3 13.70 -2.79 -8.98
CA ARG A 3 13.94 -3.40 -10.30
C ARG A 3 12.79 -4.34 -10.68
N PHE A 4 12.51 -4.46 -11.99
CA PHE A 4 11.43 -5.32 -12.50
C PHE A 4 11.54 -6.78 -12.00
N HIS A 5 12.73 -7.38 -12.10
CA HIS A 5 12.95 -8.75 -11.67
C HIS A 5 12.71 -8.95 -10.16
N GLU A 6 13.01 -7.95 -9.34
CA GLU A 6 12.67 -8.01 -7.92
C GLU A 6 11.14 -8.06 -7.75
N PHE A 7 10.39 -7.24 -8.52
CA PHE A 7 8.91 -7.24 -8.49
C PHE A 7 8.31 -8.56 -8.92
N GLU A 8 8.87 -9.16 -9.96
CA GLU A 8 8.49 -10.48 -10.43
C GLU A 8 8.67 -11.54 -9.32
N LEU A 9 9.84 -11.58 -8.69
CA LEU A 9 10.16 -12.54 -7.62
C LEU A 9 9.28 -12.36 -6.37
N TYR A 10 8.98 -11.12 -5.98
CA TYR A 10 8.28 -10.84 -4.73
C TYR A 10 6.75 -10.89 -4.85
N VAL A 11 6.19 -10.43 -5.98
CA VAL A 11 4.73 -10.34 -6.17
C VAL A 11 4.16 -11.66 -6.72
N GLY A 12 4.96 -12.45 -7.44
CA GLY A 12 4.55 -13.77 -7.93
C GLY A 12 3.44 -13.75 -8.99
N ILE A 13 3.30 -12.63 -9.73
CA ILE A 13 2.34 -12.50 -10.84
C ILE A 13 3.03 -12.63 -12.19
N ALA A 14 2.26 -13.01 -13.22
CA ALA A 14 2.78 -13.14 -14.58
C ALA A 14 3.47 -11.84 -15.07
N PRO A 15 4.63 -11.92 -15.77
CA PRO A 15 5.42 -10.75 -16.15
C PRO A 15 4.66 -9.73 -17.00
N ASN A 16 3.80 -10.19 -17.90
CA ASN A 16 2.97 -9.32 -18.73
C ASN A 16 1.98 -8.49 -17.91
N ILE A 17 1.38 -9.11 -16.87
CA ILE A 17 0.47 -8.43 -15.95
C ILE A 17 1.25 -7.43 -15.10
N LEU A 18 2.41 -7.81 -14.57
CA LEU A 18 3.27 -6.91 -13.81
C LEU A 18 3.68 -5.69 -14.64
N SER A 19 4.13 -5.91 -15.87
CA SER A 19 4.50 -4.84 -16.80
C SER A 19 3.33 -3.87 -17.05
N ALA A 20 2.13 -4.40 -17.28
CA ALA A 20 0.93 -3.57 -17.46
C ALA A 20 0.58 -2.76 -16.19
N ARG A 21 0.71 -3.35 -15.00
CA ARG A 21 0.44 -2.67 -13.72
C ARG A 21 1.45 -1.57 -13.44
N LEU A 22 2.75 -1.84 -13.63
CA LEU A 22 3.81 -0.84 -13.47
C LEU A 22 3.65 0.31 -14.47
N LYS A 23 3.30 0.03 -15.73
CA LYS A 23 2.98 1.08 -16.71
C LYS A 23 1.82 1.96 -16.25
N LYS A 24 0.75 1.38 -15.70
CA LYS A 24 -0.39 2.14 -15.16
C LYS A 24 0.01 3.02 -13.97
N LEU A 25 0.85 2.52 -13.06
CA LEU A 25 1.35 3.32 -11.94
C LEU A 25 2.25 4.47 -12.40
N VAL A 26 3.04 4.24 -13.44
CA VAL A 26 3.86 5.29 -14.06
C VAL A 26 2.99 6.32 -14.76
N SER A 27 2.01 5.91 -15.58
CA SER A 27 1.09 6.85 -16.25
C SER A 27 0.23 7.65 -15.27
N ALA A 28 -0.10 7.08 -14.11
CA ALA A 28 -0.83 7.77 -13.04
C ALA A 28 0.06 8.74 -12.23
N GLY A 29 1.37 8.78 -12.48
CA GLY A 29 2.33 9.61 -11.76
C GLY A 29 2.63 9.13 -10.34
N ILE A 30 2.29 7.89 -9.99
CA ILE A 30 2.59 7.26 -8.69
C ILE A 30 4.04 6.79 -8.65
N MET A 31 4.54 6.32 -9.80
CA MET A 31 5.93 5.92 -9.99
C MET A 31 6.54 6.67 -11.17
N ARG A 32 7.87 6.74 -11.21
CA ARG A 32 8.63 7.14 -12.39
C ARG A 32 9.72 6.12 -12.69
N GLN A 33 10.08 6.01 -13.98
CA GLN A 33 11.21 5.20 -14.41
C GLN A 33 12.48 6.06 -14.42
N VAL A 34 13.57 5.54 -13.86
CA VAL A 34 14.88 6.19 -13.84
C VAL A 34 15.91 5.23 -14.45
N PRO A 35 16.74 5.68 -15.42
CA PRO A 35 17.79 4.84 -16.00
C PRO A 35 18.86 4.50 -14.94
N LEU A 36 19.44 3.30 -15.02
CA LEU A 36 20.55 2.94 -14.14
C LEU A 36 21.86 3.64 -14.59
N PRO A 37 22.72 4.07 -13.64
CA PRO A 37 23.98 4.75 -13.94
C PRO A 37 24.98 3.92 -14.76
N GLU A 38 25.01 2.60 -14.58
CA GLU A 38 25.90 1.70 -15.32
C GLU A 38 25.15 0.94 -16.41
N HIS A 39 25.26 1.46 -17.64
CA HIS A 39 25.13 0.75 -18.92
C HIS A 39 24.08 -0.36 -19.02
N SER A 40 22.81 -0.05 -18.75
CA SER A 40 21.77 -1.01 -19.10
C SER A 40 20.52 -0.33 -19.61
N ARG A 41 19.90 -0.95 -20.62
CA ARG A 41 18.51 -0.73 -21.04
C ARG A 41 17.49 -1.02 -19.92
N ARG A 42 17.92 -1.02 -18.66
CA ARG A 42 17.14 -1.39 -17.49
C ARG A 42 16.82 -0.10 -16.74
N ASN A 43 15.57 -0.01 -16.31
CA ASN A 43 15.04 1.11 -15.56
C ASN A 43 14.74 0.67 -14.13
N GLU A 44 14.96 1.57 -13.18
CA GLU A 44 14.40 1.47 -11.84
C GLU A 44 13.04 2.15 -11.77
N TYR A 45 12.13 1.56 -11.01
CA TYR A 45 10.85 2.15 -10.67
C TYR A 45 10.97 2.77 -9.27
N VAL A 46 10.81 4.09 -9.20
CA VAL A 46 10.86 4.83 -7.93
C VAL A 46 9.54 5.54 -7.69
N LEU A 47 9.08 5.54 -6.43
CA LEU A 47 7.91 6.30 -6.03
C LEU A 47 8.17 7.80 -6.18
N THR A 48 7.18 8.49 -6.75
CA THR A 48 7.10 9.95 -6.73
C THR A 48 6.63 10.42 -5.35
N GLU A 49 6.60 11.73 -5.13
CA GLU A 49 5.97 12.33 -3.96
C GLU A 49 4.49 11.92 -3.86
N LYS A 50 3.73 12.10 -4.95
CA LYS A 50 2.34 11.62 -5.08
C LYS A 50 2.19 10.15 -4.69
N GLY A 51 3.14 9.29 -5.07
CA GLY A 51 3.10 7.87 -4.73
C GLY A 51 3.40 7.58 -3.26
N ARG A 52 4.25 8.40 -2.61
CA ARG A 52 4.52 8.30 -1.17
C ARG A 52 3.33 8.77 -0.35
N ASP A 53 2.71 9.87 -0.77
CA ASP A 53 1.54 10.45 -0.11
C ASP A 53 0.28 9.59 -0.25
N PHE A 54 0.27 8.63 -1.18
CA PHE A 54 -0.81 7.65 -1.32
C PHE A 54 -0.83 6.60 -0.19
N PHE A 55 0.24 6.46 0.58
CA PHE A 55 0.38 5.41 1.58
C PHE A 55 -0.78 5.34 2.61
N PRO A 56 -1.30 6.46 3.16
CA PRO A 56 -2.44 6.42 4.09
C PRO A 56 -3.72 5.83 3.46
N ALA A 57 -4.00 6.12 2.18
CA ALA A 57 -5.15 5.57 1.48
C ALA A 57 -5.01 4.06 1.29
N TYR A 58 -3.80 3.60 0.93
CA TYR A 58 -3.49 2.17 0.86
C TYR A 58 -3.67 1.48 2.22
N LEU A 59 -3.22 2.09 3.32
CA LEU A 59 -3.40 1.55 4.67
C LEU A 59 -4.88 1.44 5.06
N ALA A 60 -5.71 2.44 4.71
CA ALA A 60 -7.14 2.39 4.95
C ALA A 60 -7.81 1.23 4.18
N LEU A 61 -7.48 1.06 2.90
CA LEU A 61 -7.97 -0.06 2.09
C LEU A 61 -7.55 -1.41 2.67
N LYS A 62 -6.29 -1.52 3.11
CA LYS A 62 -5.79 -2.72 3.78
C LYS A 62 -6.55 -3.00 5.07
N LYS A 63 -6.72 -2.02 5.95
CA LYS A 63 -7.46 -2.17 7.22
C LYS A 63 -8.88 -2.69 6.97
N TRP A 64 -9.55 -2.15 5.96
CA TRP A 64 -10.86 -2.65 5.55
C TRP A 64 -10.79 -4.12 5.09
N GLY A 65 -9.86 -4.46 4.20
CA GLY A 65 -9.66 -5.85 3.75
C GLY A 65 -9.33 -6.80 4.90
N ASP A 66 -8.49 -6.39 5.85
CA ASP A 66 -8.14 -7.16 7.04
C ASP A 66 -9.35 -7.39 7.96
N GLY A 67 -10.33 -6.49 7.97
CA GLY A 67 -11.54 -6.64 8.79
C GLY A 67 -12.57 -7.60 8.20
N TRP A 68 -12.64 -7.68 6.86
CA TRP A 68 -13.74 -8.36 6.16
C TRP A 68 -13.31 -9.60 5.37
N LEU A 69 -12.07 -9.65 4.90
CA LEU A 69 -11.56 -10.69 4.00
C LEU A 69 -10.47 -11.57 4.64
N ALA A 70 -9.93 -11.15 5.79
CA ALA A 70 -8.94 -11.89 6.54
C ALA A 70 -9.50 -13.18 7.14
N ASP A 71 -8.84 -14.31 6.87
CA ASP A 71 -9.00 -15.49 7.71
C ASP A 71 -8.21 -15.29 9.01
N ARG A 72 -8.84 -15.55 10.18
CA ARG A 72 -8.23 -15.33 11.50
C ARG A 72 -6.94 -16.14 11.71
N ALA A 73 -6.73 -17.19 10.92
CA ALA A 73 -5.54 -18.04 10.98
C ALA A 73 -4.31 -17.52 10.22
N ARG A 74 -4.42 -16.45 9.42
CA ARG A 74 -3.28 -15.86 8.69
C ARG A 74 -3.28 -14.34 8.84
N PRO A 75 -2.44 -13.75 9.70
CA PRO A 75 -2.29 -12.31 9.74
C PRO A 75 -1.70 -11.80 8.40
N GLN A 76 -2.45 -10.99 7.68
CA GLN A 76 -1.96 -10.29 6.49
C GLN A 76 -1.02 -9.14 6.90
N VAL A 77 0.23 -9.19 6.45
CA VAL A 77 1.29 -8.14 6.47
C VAL A 77 1.11 -7.04 7.54
N SER A 78 1.87 -7.06 8.63
CA SER A 78 1.87 -5.98 9.62
C SER A 78 2.84 -4.86 9.24
N PHE A 79 2.42 -3.61 9.43
CA PHE A 79 3.28 -2.44 9.28
C PHE A 79 3.87 -2.07 10.66
N ARG A 80 5.16 -1.79 10.69
CA ARG A 80 5.87 -1.31 11.89
C ARG A 80 6.45 0.06 11.62
N GLU A 81 6.40 0.93 12.61
CA GLU A 81 7.06 2.22 12.52
C GLU A 81 8.56 1.98 12.63
N ARG A 82 9.33 2.55 11.71
CA ARG A 82 10.78 2.34 11.65
C ARG A 82 11.51 2.95 12.85
N THR A 83 10.96 4.02 13.43
CA THR A 83 11.62 4.82 14.46
C THR A 83 11.18 4.45 15.88
N ALA A 84 9.92 4.05 16.05
CA ALA A 84 9.37 3.73 17.37
C ALA A 84 9.44 2.23 17.74
N GLY A 85 9.71 1.32 16.78
CA GLY A 85 9.66 -0.13 17.04
C GLY A 85 8.24 -0.67 17.29
N ASP A 86 7.29 0.21 17.55
CA ASP A 86 5.87 -0.10 17.69
C ASP A 86 5.27 -0.59 16.37
N LEU A 87 4.40 -1.59 16.49
CA LEU A 87 3.50 -1.96 15.40
C LEU A 87 2.66 -0.73 15.07
N VAL A 88 2.70 -0.27 13.82
CA VAL A 88 1.65 0.60 13.27
C VAL A 88 0.48 -0.33 12.98
N THR A 89 -0.07 -0.90 14.05
CA THR A 89 -1.41 -1.41 14.04
C THR A 89 -2.27 -0.17 14.06
N THR A 90 -3.07 -0.01 13.00
CA THR A 90 -4.18 0.92 12.91
C THR A 90 -3.83 2.41 12.78
N LEU A 91 -4.29 3.02 11.67
CA LEU A 91 -5.09 4.25 11.80
C LEU A 91 -6.06 3.96 12.96
N GLY A 92 -5.84 4.57 14.13
CA GLY A 92 -6.52 4.23 15.37
C GLY A 92 -8.05 4.09 15.23
N PRO A 93 -8.74 3.50 16.22
CA PRO A 93 -10.20 3.37 16.20
C PRO A 93 -10.96 4.71 16.07
N GLU A 94 -10.28 5.87 16.17
CA GLU A 94 -10.85 7.21 16.07
C GLU A 94 -10.94 7.83 14.65
N GLY A 95 -10.73 7.06 13.57
CA GLY A 95 -11.25 7.47 12.27
C GLY A 95 -12.79 7.54 12.34
N PRO A 96 -13.46 8.55 11.73
CA PRO A 96 -14.88 8.80 11.97
C PRO A 96 -15.65 7.50 11.81
N SER A 97 -16.30 7.10 12.90
CA SER A 97 -17.06 5.87 13.01
C SER A 97 -18.09 5.83 11.90
N PHE A 98 -17.73 5.21 10.78
CA PHE A 98 -18.64 4.97 9.68
C PHE A 98 -19.47 3.76 10.07
N CYS A 99 -20.59 4.03 10.74
CA CYS A 99 -21.62 3.04 10.94
C CYS A 99 -22.11 2.61 9.54
N PRO A 100 -22.15 1.31 9.20
CA PRO A 100 -22.54 0.84 7.87
C PRO A 100 -23.99 1.17 7.49
N CYS A 101 -24.78 1.75 8.41
CA CYS A 101 -26.14 2.22 8.18
C CYS A 101 -26.29 3.75 8.01
N GLY A 102 -25.20 4.53 7.94
CA GLY A 102 -25.27 5.97 7.64
C GLY A 102 -25.95 6.85 8.70
N ARG A 103 -26.13 6.36 9.93
CA ARG A 103 -26.73 7.13 11.03
C ARG A 103 -25.69 7.45 12.10
N HIS A 104 -25.50 8.74 12.39
CA HIS A 104 -24.66 9.22 13.49
C HIS A 104 -25.15 8.65 14.84
N LEU A 105 -24.27 7.99 15.60
CA LEU A 105 -24.51 7.69 17.01
C LEU A 105 -24.21 8.95 17.85
N PRO A 106 -25.10 9.36 18.77
CA PRO A 106 -24.79 10.43 19.71
C PRO A 106 -23.74 9.96 20.72
N ALA A 107 -22.81 10.87 21.06
CA ALA A 107 -21.76 10.62 22.04
C ALA A 107 -22.36 10.31 23.41
N SER A 108 -22.14 9.09 23.92
CA SER A 108 -22.45 8.73 25.29
C SER A 108 -21.37 9.32 26.21
N GLY A 109 -21.70 10.43 26.87
CA GLY A 109 -20.89 10.95 27.97
C GLY A 109 -20.92 10.03 29.19
N ARG A 110 -19.79 9.95 29.88
CA ARG A 110 -19.75 9.86 31.33
C ARG A 110 -18.45 10.49 31.85
#